data_AF-A0A7J2HQQ9-F1
#
_entry.id   AF-A0A7J2HQQ9-F1
#
_cell.length_a   1.000
_cell.length_b   1.000
_cell.length_c   1.000
_cell.angle_alpha   90.00
_cell.angle_beta   90.00
_cell.angle_gamma   90.00
#
_symmetry.space_group_name_H-M   'P 1'
#
loop_
_entity.id
_entity.type
_entity.pdbx_description
1 polymer ?
#
loop_
_entity_poly.entity_id
_entity_poly.type
_entity_poly.pdbx_seq_one_letter_code
_entity_poly.pdbx_strand_id
1 'polypeptide(L)'
;MQDLDLEAHVCLKDLKAFIKFAEELDEDAILLKAILDINDGQIDNAIYLLKRGLGREDLRNVTVAVLGLAYKPGTDDIRESQSIKLVKKLVELGVNVKCMIQRHLKEQEKHSAQWLGIVMIFMSV
;
A
#
# COMPACT_ATOMS: atom_id res chain seq x y z
N MET A 1 -31.62 10.74 -12.64
CA MET A 1 -31.23 9.40 -12.18
C MET A 1 -29.92 9.61 -11.44
N GLN A 2 -29.98 9.77 -10.11
CA GLN A 2 -28.78 9.98 -9.32
C GLN A 2 -27.96 8.69 -9.41
N ASP A 3 -26.72 8.83 -9.89
CA ASP A 3 -25.69 7.83 -9.79
C ASP A 3 -25.62 7.41 -8.31
N LEU A 4 -26.15 6.22 -8.02
CA LEU A 4 -25.80 5.53 -6.80
C LEU A 4 -24.35 5.10 -6.98
N ASP A 5 -23.43 5.96 -6.56
CA ASP A 5 -22.10 5.57 -6.12
C ASP A 5 -22.26 4.67 -4.89
N LEU A 6 -22.77 3.47 -5.12
CA LEU A 6 -22.68 2.30 -4.25
C LEU A 6 -21.26 1.72 -4.38
N GLU A 7 -20.24 2.59 -4.36
CA GLU A 7 -18.92 2.15 -3.98
C GLU A 7 -19.02 1.87 -2.49
N ALA A 8 -19.26 0.61 -2.16
CA ALA A 8 -19.05 0.09 -0.83
C ALA A 8 -17.57 0.30 -0.50
N HIS A 9 -17.21 1.50 -0.07
CA HIS A 9 -15.94 1.85 0.52
C HIS A 9 -15.89 1.20 1.90
N VAL A 10 -15.88 -0.14 1.95
CA VAL A 10 -15.63 -0.87 3.18
C VAL A 10 -14.22 -0.47 3.60
N CYS A 11 -14.13 0.41 4.58
CA CYS A 11 -12.86 0.79 5.13
C CYS A 11 -12.30 -0.43 5.88
N LEU A 12 -10.98 -0.58 5.90
CA LEU A 12 -10.33 -1.58 6.76
C LEU A 12 -10.82 -1.50 8.22
N LYS A 13 -11.21 -0.30 8.65
CA LYS A 13 -11.81 -0.03 9.96
C LYS A 13 -13.16 -0.73 10.14
N ASP A 14 -14.03 -0.69 9.13
CA ASP A 14 -15.37 -1.28 9.22
C ASP A 14 -15.29 -2.81 9.20
N LEU A 15 -14.38 -3.37 8.40
CA LEU A 15 -14.10 -4.80 8.38
C LEU A 15 -13.66 -5.32 9.76
N LYS A 16 -12.74 -4.62 10.42
CA LYS A 16 -12.31 -4.93 11.80
C LYS A 16 -13.46 -4.83 12.80
N ALA A 17 -14.35 -3.85 12.64
CA ALA A 17 -15.51 -3.69 13.50
C ALA A 17 -16.50 -4.86 13.33
N PHE A 18 -16.76 -5.31 12.10
CA PHE A 18 -17.64 -6.47 11.85
C PHE A 18 -17.06 -7.77 12.41
N ILE A 19 -15.75 -7.99 12.29
CA ILE A 19 -15.09 -9.15 12.90
C ILE A 19 -15.28 -9.13 14.41
N LYS A 20 -15.02 -7.99 15.06
CA LYS A 20 -15.21 -7.83 16.49
C LYS A 20 -16.66 -8.07 16.91
N PHE A 21 -17.62 -7.58 16.13
CA PHE A 21 -19.04 -7.81 16.39
C PHE A 21 -19.42 -9.28 16.30
N ALA A 22 -18.87 -10.04 15.33
CA ALA A 22 -19.08 -11.48 15.25
C ALA A 22 -18.48 -12.21 16.48
N GLU A 23 -17.28 -11.81 16.91
CA GLU A 23 -16.64 -12.37 18.12
C GLU A 23 -17.45 -12.08 19.40
N GLU A 24 -18.09 -10.91 19.50
CA GLU A 24 -19.02 -10.58 20.59
C GLU A 24 -20.29 -11.46 20.60
N LEU A 25 -20.63 -12.08 19.47
CA LEU A 25 -21.71 -13.05 19.31
C LEU A 25 -21.24 -14.52 19.42
N ASP A 26 -19.97 -14.75 19.77
CA ASP A 26 -19.33 -16.08 19.80
C ASP A 26 -19.30 -16.77 18.42
N GLU A 27 -19.31 -15.97 17.35
CA GLU A 27 -19.25 -16.42 15.95
C GLU A 27 -17.89 -16.10 15.32
N ASP A 28 -17.35 -17.04 14.54
CA ASP A 28 -16.09 -16.82 13.83
C ASP A 28 -16.32 -16.31 12.40
N ALA A 29 -15.98 -15.04 12.17
CA ALA A 29 -16.07 -14.40 10.85
C ALA A 29 -14.92 -14.81 9.92
N ILE A 30 -14.79 -16.11 9.64
CA ILE A 30 -13.68 -16.73 8.89
C ILE A 30 -13.39 -15.98 7.58
N LEU A 31 -14.43 -15.65 6.81
CA LEU A 31 -14.27 -14.95 5.53
C LEU A 31 -13.69 -13.53 5.70
N LEU A 32 -14.18 -12.78 6.70
CA LEU A 32 -13.72 -11.41 6.94
C LEU A 32 -12.27 -11.39 7.46
N LYS A 33 -11.91 -12.37 8.29
CA LYS A 33 -10.53 -12.58 8.73
C LYS A 33 -9.61 -12.93 7.56
N ALA A 34 -10.04 -13.83 6.67
CA ALA A 34 -9.28 -14.17 5.47
C ALA A 34 -9.05 -12.96 4.55
N ILE A 35 -10.03 -12.06 4.42
CA ILE A 35 -9.86 -10.80 3.67
C ILE A 35 -8.78 -9.91 4.32
N LEU A 36 -8.76 -9.79 5.65
CA LEU A 36 -7.71 -9.07 6.35
C LEU A 36 -6.33 -9.68 6.09
N ASP A 37 -6.22 -11.00 6.22
CA ASP A 37 -4.95 -11.73 6.03
C ASP A 37 -4.41 -11.56 4.61
N ILE A 38 -5.28 -11.67 3.60
CA ILE A 38 -4.92 -11.44 2.19
C ILE A 38 -4.44 -10.00 1.98
N ASN A 39 -5.11 -9.02 2.60
CA ASN A 39 -4.75 -7.62 2.48
C ASN A 39 -3.39 -7.31 3.15
N ASP A 40 -3.15 -7.84 4.34
CA ASP A 40 -1.86 -7.66 5.02
C ASP A 40 -0.71 -8.37 4.27
N GLY A 41 -1.00 -9.48 3.57
CA GLY A 41 -0.05 -10.18 2.69
C GLY A 41 0.35 -9.40 1.42
N GLN A 42 -0.36 -8.34 1.04
CA GLN A 42 -0.05 -7.59 -0.19
C GLN A 42 1.29 -6.85 -0.11
N ILE A 43 1.73 -6.45 1.08
CA ILE A 43 3.05 -5.83 1.26
C ILE A 43 4.16 -6.82 0.88
N ASP A 44 4.00 -8.07 1.26
CA ASP A 44 4.98 -9.12 1.00
C ASP A 44 5.00 -9.50 -0.47
N ASN A 45 3.82 -9.54 -1.08
CA ASN A 45 3.69 -9.69 -2.53
C ASN A 45 4.38 -8.54 -3.28
N ALA A 46 4.24 -7.28 -2.85
CA ALA A 46 4.91 -6.15 -3.48
C ALA A 46 6.45 -6.27 -3.41
N ILE A 47 6.99 -6.70 -2.27
CA ILE A 47 8.43 -6.95 -2.11
C ILE A 47 8.88 -8.14 -2.98
N TYR A 48 8.08 -9.20 -3.04
CA TYR A 48 8.35 -10.35 -3.91
C TYR A 48 8.42 -9.93 -5.38
N LEU A 49 7.46 -9.13 -5.85
CA LEU A 49 7.44 -8.61 -7.21
C LEU A 49 8.63 -7.69 -7.49
N LEU A 50 9.04 -6.87 -6.53
CA LEU A 50 10.25 -6.05 -6.63
C LEU A 50 11.51 -6.92 -6.81
N LYS A 51 11.70 -7.93 -5.96
CA LYS A 51 12.83 -8.88 -6.05
C LYS A 51 12.86 -9.59 -7.40
N ARG A 52 11.70 -10.09 -7.83
CA ARG A 52 11.53 -10.77 -9.12
C ARG A 52 11.83 -9.83 -10.29
N GLY A 53 11.32 -8.59 -10.26
CA GLY A 53 11.54 -7.60 -11.31
C GLY A 53 13.00 -7.15 -11.43
N LEU A 54 13.71 -7.10 -10.29
CA LEU A 54 15.15 -6.80 -10.25
C LEU A 54 16.04 -8.02 -10.50
N GLY A 55 15.48 -9.23 -10.51
CA GLY A 55 16.22 -10.48 -10.64
C GLY A 55 17.19 -10.75 -9.47
N ARG A 56 16.89 -10.25 -8.27
CA ARG A 56 17.78 -10.38 -7.09
C ARG A 56 16.99 -10.54 -5.79
N GLU A 57 17.52 -11.38 -4.91
CA GLU A 57 16.91 -11.67 -3.61
C GLU A 57 17.30 -10.65 -2.53
N ASP A 58 18.57 -10.22 -2.53
CA ASP A 58 19.08 -9.21 -1.59
C ASP A 58 18.82 -7.80 -2.13
N LEU A 59 18.03 -7.01 -1.42
CA LEU A 59 17.68 -5.64 -1.81
C LEU A 59 18.55 -4.56 -1.15
N ARG A 60 19.56 -4.94 -0.36
CA ARG A 60 20.41 -3.95 0.32
C ARG A 60 21.05 -2.98 -0.67
N ASN A 61 21.06 -1.70 -0.28
CA ASN A 61 21.57 -0.55 -1.05
C ASN A 61 20.85 -0.25 -2.38
N VAL A 62 19.81 -1.01 -2.74
CA VAL A 62 18.95 -0.68 -3.89
C VAL A 62 18.19 0.59 -3.58
N THR A 63 18.03 1.49 -4.57
CA THR A 63 17.19 2.68 -4.43
C THR A 63 15.81 2.44 -5.03
N VAL A 64 14.76 2.61 -4.22
CA VAL A 64 13.36 2.43 -4.62
C VAL A 64 12.59 3.70 -4.35
N ALA A 65 11.74 4.12 -5.29
CA ALA A 65 10.77 5.18 -5.07
C ALA A 65 9.40 4.59 -4.75
N VAL A 66 8.81 5.02 -3.63
CA VAL A 66 7.42 4.72 -3.26
C VAL A 66 6.57 5.94 -3.58
N LEU A 67 5.66 5.77 -4.54
CA LEU A 67 4.84 6.84 -5.07
C LEU A 67 3.43 6.76 -4.49
N GLY A 68 3.06 7.74 -3.68
CA GLY A 68 1.78 7.80 -2.98
C GLY A 68 1.86 7.24 -1.56
N LEU A 69 2.02 8.14 -0.59
CA LEU A 69 2.04 7.78 0.84
C LEU A 69 0.69 7.85 1.53
N ALA A 70 -0.26 8.60 0.98
CA ALA A 70 -1.60 8.72 1.56
C ALA A 70 -2.38 7.41 1.40
N TYR A 71 -3.27 7.12 2.34
CA TYR A 71 -4.04 5.88 2.31
C TYR A 71 -5.12 5.85 1.21
N LYS A 72 -5.54 7.02 0.72
CA LYS A 72 -6.49 7.21 -0.38
C LYS A 72 -6.12 8.45 -1.22
N PRO A 73 -6.59 8.54 -2.48
CA PRO A 73 -6.42 9.73 -3.29
C PRO A 73 -7.04 10.98 -2.66
N GLY A 74 -6.39 12.14 -2.82
CA GLY A 74 -6.94 13.44 -2.43
C GLY A 74 -6.86 13.77 -0.93
N THR A 75 -6.14 12.97 -0.14
CA THR A 75 -5.85 13.27 1.27
C THR A 75 -4.34 13.22 1.55
N ASP A 76 -3.91 13.92 2.60
CA ASP A 76 -2.55 13.85 3.13
C ASP A 76 -2.46 12.95 4.39
N ASP A 77 -3.56 12.26 4.74
CA ASP A 77 -3.57 11.33 5.88
C ASP A 77 -2.80 10.05 5.57
N ILE A 78 -1.82 9.74 6.42
CA ILE A 78 -0.90 8.60 6.28
C ILE A 78 -1.01 7.59 7.42
N ARG A 79 -1.87 7.82 8.42
CA ARG A 79 -1.84 7.08 9.71
C ARG A 79 -1.98 5.57 9.55
N GLU A 80 -2.90 5.14 8.71
CA GLU A 80 -3.19 3.73 8.41
C GLU A 80 -2.74 3.33 6.99
N SER A 81 -1.78 4.07 6.42
CA SER A 81 -1.36 3.86 5.04
C SER A 81 -0.55 2.57 4.87
N GLN A 82 -0.97 1.75 3.91
CA GLN A 82 -0.24 0.54 3.49
C GLN A 82 1.14 0.90 2.91
N SER A 83 1.27 2.05 2.23
CA SER A 83 2.55 2.54 1.73
C SER A 83 3.55 2.81 2.86
N ILE A 84 3.10 3.26 4.03
CA ILE A 84 3.99 3.47 5.19
C ILE A 84 4.48 2.13 5.75
N LYS A 85 3.62 1.11 5.80
CA LYS A 85 4.04 -0.25 6.20
C LYS A 85 5.06 -0.83 5.21
N LEU A 86 4.84 -0.66 3.90
CA LEU A 86 5.79 -1.07 2.86
C LEU A 86 7.14 -0.36 3.01
N VAL A 87 7.14 0.96 3.19
CA VAL A 87 8.37 1.76 3.39
C VAL A 87 9.17 1.24 4.58
N LYS A 88 8.52 0.97 5.72
CA LYS A 88 9.18 0.41 6.91
C LYS A 88 9.87 -0.92 6.59
N LYS A 89 9.16 -1.85 5.93
CA LYS A 89 9.69 -3.16 5.58
C LYS A 89 10.85 -3.07 4.58
N LEU A 90 10.80 -2.15 3.61
CA LEU A 90 11.91 -1.89 2.69
C LEU A 90 13.14 -1.32 3.42
N VAL A 91 12.95 -0.39 4.35
CA VAL A 91 14.05 0.17 5.17
C VAL A 91 14.68 -0.92 6.04
N GLU A 92 13.90 -1.81 6.65
CA GLU A 92 14.38 -2.96 7.41
C GLU A 92 15.22 -3.92 6.54
N LEU A 93 14.90 -4.04 5.25
CA LEU A 93 15.67 -4.81 4.27
C LEU A 93 16.94 -4.08 3.76
N GLY A 94 17.25 -2.89 4.27
CA GLY A 94 18.41 -2.09 3.87
C GLY A 94 18.26 -1.40 2.52
N VAL A 95 17.03 -1.19 2.06
CA VAL A 95 16.70 -0.46 0.83
C VAL A 95 16.77 1.05 1.08
N ASN A 96 17.34 1.80 0.13
CA ASN A 96 17.31 3.25 0.11
C ASN A 96 15.96 3.72 -0.46
N VAL A 97 15.03 4.12 0.42
CA VAL A 97 13.66 4.48 0.01
C VAL A 97 13.52 5.98 -0.21
N LYS A 98 13.00 6.37 -1.38
CA LYS A 98 12.56 7.74 -1.68
C LYS A 98 11.03 7.79 -1.68
N CYS A 99 10.44 8.67 -0.89
CA CYS A 99 8.99 8.74 -0.74
C CYS A 99 8.43 9.99 -1.43
N MET A 100 7.32 9.86 -2.16
CA MET A 100 6.62 10.99 -2.75
C MET A 100 5.12 10.94 -2.44
N ILE A 101 4.53 12.08 -2.08
CA ILE A 101 3.08 12.24 -1.86
C ILE A 101 2.42 12.55 -3.21
N GLN A 102 1.24 11.98 -3.48
CA GLN A 102 0.54 12.07 -4.77
C GLN A 102 0.38 13.49 -5.32
N ARG A 103 0.22 14.50 -4.46
CA ARG A 103 0.13 15.91 -4.89
C ARG A 103 1.37 16.36 -5.67
N HIS A 104 2.55 15.85 -5.31
CA HIS A 104 3.80 16.15 -5.99
C HIS A 104 3.96 15.37 -7.31
N LEU A 105 3.28 14.23 -7.50
CA LEU A 105 3.37 13.44 -8.74
C LEU A 105 2.77 14.18 -9.94
N LYS A 106 1.62 14.85 -9.75
CA LYS A 106 1.00 15.69 -10.80
C LYS A 106 1.90 16.84 -11.25
N GLU A 107 2.73 17.36 -10.34
CA GLU A 107 3.70 18.42 -10.63
C GLU A 107 4.95 17.86 -11.35
N GLN A 108 5.39 16.65 -10.97
CA GLN A 108 6.64 16.02 -11.43
C GLN A 108 6.54 15.30 -12.77
N GLU A 109 5.35 14.88 -13.22
CA GLU A 109 5.16 14.30 -14.57
C GLU A 109 5.74 15.20 -15.68
N LYS A 110 5.75 16.52 -15.47
CA LYS A 110 6.34 17.51 -16.40
C LYS A 110 7.88 17.44 -16.53
N HIS A 111 8.60 16.76 -15.63
CA HIS A 111 10.06 16.80 -15.53
C HIS A 111 10.76 15.42 -15.59
N SER A 112 10.06 14.38 -16.06
CA SER A 112 10.36 12.95 -15.87
C SER A 112 11.62 12.36 -16.55
N ALA A 113 12.48 13.17 -17.20
CA ALA A 113 13.59 12.68 -18.03
C ALA A 113 14.89 12.25 -17.29
N GLN A 114 14.98 12.26 -15.96
CA GLN A 114 16.25 12.05 -15.22
C GLN A 114 16.35 10.78 -14.36
N TRP A 115 15.38 9.86 -14.41
CA TRP A 115 15.31 8.74 -13.45
C TRP A 115 15.92 7.43 -13.97
N LEU A 116 17.19 7.44 -14.37
CA LEU A 116 17.92 6.20 -14.68
C LEU A 116 18.40 5.55 -13.37
N GLY A 117 17.67 4.53 -12.89
CA GLY A 117 18.06 3.70 -11.75
C GLY A 117 17.08 3.60 -10.58
N ILE A 118 15.85 4.13 -10.72
CA ILE A 118 14.83 4.09 -9.67
C ILE A 118 13.70 3.13 -10.09
N VAL A 119 13.40 2.15 -9.24
CA VAL A 119 12.20 1.32 -9.37
C VAL A 119 11.04 2.02 -8.68
N MET A 120 9.94 2.23 -9.41
CA MET A 120 8.71 2.84 -8.89
C MET A 120 7.72 1.77 -8.43
N ILE A 121 7.25 1.88 -7.19
CA ILE A 121 6.16 1.06 -6.67
C ILE A 121 4.92 1.94 -6.52
N PHE A 122 3.85 1.55 -7.21
CA PHE A 122 2.51 2.10 -7.02
C PHE A 122 1.73 1.12 -6.13
N MET A 123 1.27 1.58 -4.97
CA MET A 123 0.26 0.87 -4.21
C MET A 123 -1.09 1.55 -4.48
N SER A 124 -1.96 0.87 -5.23
CA SER A 124 -3.40 1.09 -5.11
C SER A 124 -3.92 0.08 -4.09
N VAL A 125 -4.79 0.54 -3.20
CA VAL A 125 -5.75 -0.33 -2.52
C VAL A 125 -6.81 -0.75 -3.54
#